data_AF-A0A4U1M4A2-F1
#
_entry.id   AF-A0A4U1M4A2-F1
#
_cell.length_a   1.000
_cell.length_b   1.000
_cell.length_c   1.000
_cell.angle_alpha   90.00
_cell.angle_beta   90.00
_cell.angle_gamma   90.00
#
_symmetry.space_group_name_H-M   'P 1'
#
loop_
_entity.id
_entity.type
_entity.pdbx_description
1 polymer ?
#
loop_
_entity_poly.entity_id
_entity_poly.type
_entity_poly.pdbx_seq_one_letter_code
_entity_poly.pdbx_strand_id
1 'polypeptide(L)'
;MLRLILLFVLYISTQISFAKEVAVTIQFKNKTDIAFQKGFLIIEETQQKIAFTNTATRQVLLPQKGRYKLDFVSKGFFASINAPKLLKNKSITTITLLDSNSSIPFVTNTYGHELTPTVIEEQLAKGTLNFIIHTILPTDNKRQAAFKKNVGIGFIFKNCAIDPISFANAQKHNAALANYLLDKYGNDWLKALPVTPTGISIKKDGL
;
A
#
# COMPACT_ATOMS: atom_id res chain seq x y z
N MET A 1 -41.58 -21.23 42.85
CA MET A 1 -40.14 -21.15 42.50
C MET A 1 -39.75 -22.04 41.32
N LEU A 2 -40.21 -23.30 41.25
CA LEU A 2 -39.86 -24.24 40.16
C LEU A 2 -40.24 -23.75 38.74
N ARG A 3 -41.38 -23.03 38.60
CA ARG A 3 -41.81 -22.43 37.32
C ARG A 3 -40.95 -21.25 36.84
N LEU A 4 -40.26 -20.55 37.75
CA LEU A 4 -39.40 -19.41 37.39
C LEU A 4 -38.02 -19.87 36.89
N ILE A 5 -37.53 -21.00 37.43
CA ILE A 5 -36.25 -21.60 37.04
C ILE A 5 -36.34 -22.20 35.61
N LEU A 6 -37.49 -22.78 35.25
CA LEU A 6 -37.70 -23.35 33.91
C LEU A 6 -37.67 -22.31 32.79
N LEU A 7 -38.16 -21.09 33.05
CA LEU A 7 -38.13 -19.97 32.12
C LEU A 7 -36.71 -19.39 31.95
N PHE A 8 -35.88 -19.45 32.99
CA PHE A 8 -34.49 -18.99 32.94
C PHE A 8 -33.60 -19.93 32.12
N VAL A 9 -33.84 -21.24 32.20
CA VAL A 9 -33.12 -22.24 31.38
C VAL A 9 -33.52 -22.15 29.90
N LEU A 10 -34.78 -21.83 29.59
CA LEU A 10 -35.20 -21.63 28.19
C LEU A 10 -34.56 -20.38 27.55
N TYR A 11 -34.31 -19.31 28.31
CA TYR A 11 -33.74 -18.07 27.77
C TYR A 11 -32.25 -18.21 27.37
N ILE A 12 -31.50 -19.08 28.04
CA ILE A 12 -30.07 -19.33 27.76
C ILE A 12 -29.89 -20.22 26.50
N SER A 13 -30.96 -20.89 26.04
CA SER A 13 -30.96 -21.66 24.80
C SER A 13 -31.13 -20.80 23.53
N THR A 14 -30.94 -19.48 23.62
CA THR A 14 -30.82 -18.58 22.46
C THR A 14 -29.56 -18.91 21.67
N GLN A 15 -29.68 -19.97 20.86
CA GLN A 15 -29.10 -20.15 19.54
C GLN A 15 -27.82 -19.36 19.34
N ILE A 16 -26.68 -19.91 19.80
CA ILE A 16 -25.40 -19.55 19.23
C ILE A 16 -25.42 -20.09 17.80
N SER A 17 -26.05 -19.36 16.89
CA SER A 17 -25.96 -19.57 15.47
C SER A 17 -24.53 -19.21 15.09
N PHE A 18 -23.62 -20.19 15.20
CA PHE A 18 -22.27 -20.05 14.69
C PHE A 18 -22.41 -19.79 13.20
N ALA A 19 -22.12 -18.55 12.81
CA ALA A 19 -22.15 -18.15 11.42
C ALA A 19 -21.28 -19.13 10.62
N LYS A 20 -21.84 -19.62 9.51
CA LYS A 20 -21.20 -20.69 8.73
C LYS A 20 -19.93 -20.18 8.08
N GLU A 21 -18.83 -20.88 8.31
CA GLU A 21 -17.54 -20.60 7.68
C GLU A 21 -17.66 -20.55 6.17
N VAL A 22 -16.81 -19.71 5.54
CA VAL A 22 -16.75 -19.60 4.08
C VAL A 22 -15.36 -19.92 3.57
N ALA A 23 -15.29 -20.75 2.53
CA ALA A 23 -14.06 -21.09 1.82
C ALA A 23 -13.80 -20.08 0.70
N VAL A 24 -12.72 -19.33 0.83
CA VAL A 24 -12.21 -18.35 -0.14
C VAL A 24 -10.97 -18.91 -0.80
N THR A 25 -10.92 -18.88 -2.13
CA THR A 25 -9.74 -19.29 -2.89
C THR A 25 -8.71 -18.17 -2.90
N ILE A 26 -7.51 -18.45 -2.43
CA ILE A 26 -6.35 -17.56 -2.51
C ILE A 26 -5.47 -18.06 -3.66
N GLN A 27 -5.16 -17.18 -4.60
CA GLN A 27 -4.23 -17.45 -5.69
C GLN A 27 -3.16 -16.36 -5.76
N PHE A 28 -1.99 -16.73 -6.26
CA PHE A 28 -0.85 -15.83 -6.35
C PHE A 28 -0.55 -15.48 -7.81
N LYS A 29 -0.11 -14.24 -8.02
CA LYS A 29 0.51 -13.78 -9.26
C LYS A 29 1.89 -13.23 -8.92
N ASN A 30 2.94 -14.03 -9.08
CA ASN A 30 4.31 -13.54 -8.94
C ASN A 30 4.72 -12.82 -10.22
N LYS A 31 4.99 -11.51 -10.13
CA LYS A 31 5.46 -10.70 -11.27
C LYS A 31 6.98 -10.45 -11.21
N THR A 32 7.70 -11.34 -10.54
CA THR A 32 9.13 -11.22 -10.27
C THR A 32 9.81 -12.55 -10.54
N ASP A 33 11.13 -12.52 -10.71
CA ASP A 33 11.96 -13.73 -10.79
C ASP A 33 12.42 -14.22 -9.40
N ILE A 34 11.98 -13.55 -8.32
CA ILE A 34 12.32 -13.93 -6.95
C ILE A 34 11.48 -15.14 -6.55
N ALA A 35 12.15 -16.20 -6.07
CA ALA A 35 11.49 -17.38 -5.55
C ALA A 35 10.75 -17.05 -4.23
N PHE A 36 9.45 -17.33 -4.18
CA PHE A 36 8.66 -17.17 -2.97
C PHE A 36 9.00 -18.26 -1.95
N GLN A 37 9.34 -17.87 -0.73
CA GLN A 37 9.62 -18.81 0.37
C GLN A 37 8.49 -18.89 1.39
N LYS A 38 8.07 -17.74 1.91
CA LYS A 38 7.08 -17.68 2.99
C LYS A 38 6.40 -16.33 3.08
N GLY A 39 5.10 -16.36 3.32
CA GLY A 39 4.31 -15.17 3.62
C GLY A 39 3.13 -15.49 4.53
N PHE A 40 2.45 -14.45 5.00
CA PHE A 40 1.32 -14.56 5.91
C PHE A 40 0.18 -13.70 5.39
N LEU A 41 -0.98 -14.32 5.18
CA LEU A 41 -2.24 -13.60 5.02
C LEU A 41 -2.73 -13.20 6.41
N ILE A 42 -3.08 -11.94 6.56
CA ILE A 42 -3.58 -11.35 7.79
C ILE A 42 -5.03 -10.95 7.54
N ILE A 43 -5.93 -11.38 8.43
CA ILE A 43 -7.32 -10.95 8.48
C ILE A 43 -7.40 -9.91 9.61
N GLU A 44 -7.57 -8.64 9.29
CA GLU A 44 -7.44 -7.57 10.30
C GLU A 44 -8.50 -7.67 11.40
N GLU A 45 -9.72 -8.08 11.06
CA GLU A 45 -10.84 -8.14 12.01
C GLU A 45 -10.61 -9.17 13.12
N THR A 46 -9.89 -10.26 12.82
CA THR A 46 -9.63 -11.34 13.77
C THR A 46 -8.17 -11.42 14.20
N GLN A 47 -7.29 -10.62 13.60
CA GLN A 47 -5.83 -10.71 13.73
C GLN A 47 -5.25 -12.10 13.40
N GLN A 48 -6.04 -12.93 12.70
CA GLN A 48 -5.63 -14.28 12.34
C GLN A 48 -4.55 -14.21 11.25
N LYS A 49 -3.48 -14.98 11.45
CA LYS A 49 -2.36 -15.10 10.52
C LYS A 49 -2.35 -16.49 9.90
N ILE A 50 -2.36 -16.54 8.58
CA ILE A 50 -2.42 -17.79 7.82
C ILE A 50 -1.14 -17.90 6.98
N ALA A 51 -0.30 -18.88 7.31
CA ALA A 51 1.01 -19.03 6.70
C ALA A 51 0.94 -19.71 5.33
N PHE A 52 1.62 -19.14 4.34
CA PHE A 52 1.84 -19.71 3.01
C PHE A 52 3.33 -20.00 2.84
N THR A 53 3.66 -21.22 2.39
CA THR A 53 5.05 -21.68 2.12
C THR A 53 5.34 -21.86 0.63
N ASN A 54 4.33 -21.68 -0.21
CA ASN A 54 4.44 -21.64 -1.67
C ASN A 54 3.33 -20.75 -2.24
N THR A 55 3.34 -20.54 -3.57
CA THR A 55 2.35 -19.75 -4.31
C THR A 55 1.21 -20.59 -4.90
N ALA A 56 1.05 -21.85 -4.45
CA ALA A 56 -0.01 -22.70 -4.95
C ALA A 56 -1.39 -22.15 -4.54
N THR A 57 -2.34 -22.20 -5.48
CA THR A 57 -3.72 -21.83 -5.20
C THR A 57 -4.31 -22.76 -4.16
N ARG A 58 -4.91 -22.20 -3.10
CA ARG A 58 -5.58 -22.98 -2.06
C ARG A 58 -6.74 -22.24 -1.43
N GLN A 59 -7.58 -22.98 -0.71
CA GLN A 59 -8.68 -22.40 0.04
C GLN A 59 -8.24 -21.96 1.43
N VAL A 60 -8.84 -20.87 1.90
CA VAL A 60 -8.75 -20.34 3.26
C VAL A 60 -10.16 -20.24 3.81
N LEU A 61 -10.36 -20.74 5.03
CA LEU A 61 -11.62 -20.63 5.75
C LEU A 61 -11.66 -19.30 6.49
N LEU A 62 -12.74 -18.54 6.27
CA LEU A 62 -13.08 -17.36 7.04
C LEU A 62 -14.24 -17.70 7.99
N PRO A 63 -14.32 -17.05 9.17
CA PRO A 63 -15.34 -17.37 10.17
C PRO A 63 -16.77 -17.27 9.64
N GLN A 64 -17.03 -16.33 8.72
CA GLN A 64 -18.34 -16.14 8.13
C GLN A 64 -18.26 -15.41 6.79
N LYS A 65 -19.39 -15.36 6.08
CA LYS A 65 -19.57 -14.42 4.97
C LYS A 65 -19.46 -12.99 5.50
N GLY A 66 -18.63 -12.16 4.88
CA GLY A 66 -18.40 -10.81 5.38
C GLY A 66 -17.52 -9.95 4.50
N ARG A 67 -17.41 -8.68 4.87
CA ARG A 67 -16.39 -7.78 4.35
C ARG A 67 -15.17 -7.94 5.26
N TYR A 68 -14.02 -8.19 4.66
CA TYR A 68 -12.78 -8.40 5.39
C TYR A 68 -11.70 -7.50 4.82
N LYS A 69 -10.92 -6.91 5.71
CA LYS A 69 -9.65 -6.28 5.37
C LYS A 69 -8.57 -7.34 5.41
N LEU A 70 -8.03 -7.62 4.24
CA LEU A 70 -6.96 -8.58 4.06
C LEU A 70 -5.66 -7.83 3.83
N ASP A 71 -4.60 -8.29 4.49
CA ASP A 71 -3.23 -7.86 4.24
C ASP A 71 -2.34 -9.09 4.01
N PHE A 72 -1.21 -8.92 3.32
CA PHE A 72 -0.27 -10.00 3.07
C PHE A 72 1.16 -9.52 3.23
N VAL A 73 1.89 -10.19 4.11
CA VAL A 73 3.29 -9.87 4.39
C VAL A 73 4.18 -11.02 3.98
N SER A 74 5.25 -10.72 3.25
CA SER A 74 6.25 -11.70 2.81
C SER A 74 7.60 -11.02 2.71
N LYS A 75 8.67 -11.70 3.13
CA LYS A 75 10.03 -11.17 3.00
C LYS A 75 10.40 -11.11 1.51
N GLY A 76 10.98 -9.98 1.07
CA GLY A 76 11.43 -9.80 -0.31
C GLY A 76 10.33 -9.43 -1.32
N PHE A 77 9.10 -9.24 -0.87
CA PHE A 77 7.99 -8.88 -1.74
C PHE A 77 7.17 -7.74 -1.15
N PHE A 78 6.75 -6.83 -2.02
CA PHE A 78 5.55 -6.04 -1.80
C PHE A 78 4.34 -6.82 -2.32
N ALA A 79 3.25 -6.87 -1.57
CA ALA A 79 2.05 -7.60 -1.96
C ALA A 79 0.87 -6.65 -2.14
N SER A 80 0.14 -6.83 -3.24
CA SER A 80 -1.14 -6.17 -3.48
C SER A 80 -2.25 -7.20 -3.55
N ILE A 81 -3.35 -6.95 -2.85
CA ILE A 81 -4.48 -7.87 -2.77
C ILE A 81 -5.64 -7.31 -3.59
N ASN A 82 -6.10 -8.13 -4.55
CA ASN A 82 -7.35 -7.90 -5.25
C ASN A 82 -8.39 -8.91 -4.75
N ALA A 83 -9.35 -8.43 -3.97
CA ALA A 83 -10.41 -9.21 -3.36
C ALA A 83 -11.79 -8.60 -3.67
N PRO A 84 -12.85 -9.41 -3.81
CA PRO A 84 -14.22 -8.91 -3.84
C PRO A 84 -14.56 -8.12 -2.57
N LYS A 85 -15.37 -7.07 -2.70
CA LYS A 85 -15.85 -6.26 -1.55
C LYS A 85 -16.53 -7.09 -0.46
N LEU A 86 -17.12 -8.23 -0.82
CA LEU A 86 -17.79 -9.16 0.07
C LEU A 86 -17.28 -10.58 -0.21
N LEU A 87 -16.65 -11.19 0.79
CA LEU A 87 -16.12 -12.55 0.71
C LEU A 87 -17.20 -13.56 1.10
N LYS A 88 -17.36 -14.58 0.26
CA LYS A 88 -18.32 -15.68 0.36
C LYS A 88 -17.70 -16.95 -0.20
N ASN A 89 -18.40 -18.08 -0.07
CA ASN A 89 -17.95 -19.33 -0.69
C ASN A 89 -17.62 -19.15 -2.17
N LYS A 90 -16.48 -19.72 -2.58
CA LYS A 90 -15.93 -19.65 -3.94
C LYS A 90 -15.49 -18.24 -4.38
N SER A 91 -15.47 -17.25 -3.48
CA SER A 91 -14.78 -15.99 -3.77
C SER A 91 -13.31 -16.27 -4.07
N ILE A 92 -12.76 -15.54 -5.04
CA ILE A 92 -11.34 -15.64 -5.41
C ILE A 92 -10.67 -14.33 -5.01
N THR A 93 -9.60 -14.45 -4.23
CA THR A 93 -8.71 -13.34 -3.88
C THR A 93 -7.35 -13.57 -4.51
N THR A 94 -6.85 -12.57 -5.23
CA THR A 94 -5.55 -12.65 -5.91
C THR A 94 -4.54 -11.81 -5.16
N ILE A 95 -3.43 -12.43 -4.77
CA ILE A 95 -2.28 -11.76 -4.17
C ILE A 95 -1.22 -11.59 -5.27
N THR A 96 -0.96 -10.36 -5.67
CA THR A 96 0.10 -10.03 -6.63
C THR A 96 1.37 -9.74 -5.85
N LEU A 97 2.42 -10.52 -6.11
CA LEU A 97 3.75 -10.30 -5.54
C LEU A 97 4.57 -9.45 -6.50
N LEU A 98 5.11 -8.36 -5.98
CA LEU A 98 6.00 -7.42 -6.64
C LEU A 98 7.33 -7.43 -5.88
N ASP A 99 8.43 -7.18 -6.58
CA ASP A 99 9.75 -7.26 -5.97
C ASP A 99 9.92 -6.06 -5.02
N SER A 100 10.17 -6.33 -3.74
CA SER A 100 10.38 -5.28 -2.75
C SER A 100 11.57 -4.38 -3.08
N ASN A 101 12.53 -4.88 -3.85
CA ASN A 101 13.72 -4.21 -4.35
C ASN A 101 13.53 -3.58 -5.74
N SER A 102 12.47 -3.95 -6.47
CA SER A 102 12.04 -3.26 -7.70
C SER A 102 11.34 -1.93 -7.41
N SER A 103 11.08 -1.68 -6.13
CA SER A 103 10.97 -0.32 -5.60
C SER A 103 12.33 0.36 -5.70
N ILE A 104 12.37 1.52 -6.37
CA ILE A 104 13.33 2.58 -6.08
C ILE A 104 13.64 2.54 -4.57
N PRO A 105 14.93 2.48 -4.16
CA PRO A 105 15.33 2.11 -2.82
C PRO A 105 14.43 2.78 -1.80
N PHE A 106 13.84 1.97 -0.91
CA PHE A 106 13.18 2.45 0.28
C PHE A 106 14.27 3.04 1.17
N VAL A 107 14.76 4.22 0.79
CA VAL A 107 15.56 5.03 1.67
C VAL A 107 14.57 5.47 2.74
N THR A 108 14.72 4.90 3.94
CA THR A 108 14.26 5.53 5.16
C THR A 108 15.07 6.81 5.36
N ASN A 109 14.93 7.78 4.47
CA ASN A 109 15.36 9.13 4.76
C ASN A 109 14.28 9.70 5.66
N THR A 110 14.66 9.83 6.92
CA THR A 110 14.10 10.68 7.96
C THR A 110 13.28 11.84 7.39
N TYR A 111 11.96 11.65 7.30
CA TYR A 111 11.01 12.75 7.08
C TYR A 111 10.95 13.58 8.36
N GLY A 112 11.89 14.50 8.51
CA GLY A 112 12.00 15.33 9.73
C GLY A 112 12.99 16.48 9.63
N HIS A 113 13.87 16.51 8.63
CA HIS A 113 14.76 17.65 8.40
C HIS A 113 14.23 18.54 7.28
N GLU A 114 14.33 19.86 7.49
CA GLU A 114 13.98 20.88 6.51
C GLU A 114 14.87 20.76 5.27
N LEU A 115 14.26 20.68 4.08
CA LEU A 115 14.98 20.65 2.81
C LEU A 115 15.36 22.07 2.40
N THR A 116 16.56 22.49 2.78
CA THR A 116 17.19 23.71 2.24
C THR A 116 17.79 23.44 0.86
N PRO A 117 18.01 24.47 0.02
CA PRO A 117 18.63 24.28 -1.30
C PRO A 117 19.98 23.55 -1.26
N THR A 118 20.80 23.78 -0.24
CA THR A 118 22.10 23.12 -0.07
C THR A 118 21.95 21.62 0.22
N VAL A 119 21.02 21.25 1.09
CA VAL A 119 20.70 19.84 1.38
C VAL A 119 20.13 19.15 0.14
N ILE A 120 19.33 19.87 -0.66
CA ILE A 120 18.79 19.34 -1.92
C ILE A 120 19.91 19.04 -2.92
N GLU A 121 20.84 19.96 -3.14
CA GLU A 121 21.99 19.74 -4.05
C GLU A 121 22.87 18.56 -3.59
N GLU A 122 23.12 18.45 -2.28
CA GLU A 122 23.88 17.32 -1.73
C GLU A 122 23.17 15.98 -1.99
N GLN A 123 21.85 15.92 -1.77
CA GLN A 123 21.06 14.71 -1.99
C GLN A 123 20.85 14.39 -3.48
N LEU A 124 20.84 15.41 -4.35
CA LEU A 124 20.84 15.24 -5.81
C LEU A 124 22.14 14.60 -6.27
N ALA A 125 23.29 15.07 -5.81
CA ALA A 125 24.60 14.49 -6.12
C ALA A 125 24.69 13.01 -5.67
N LYS A 126 24.03 12.67 -4.56
CA LYS A 126 23.91 11.29 -4.04
C LYS A 126 22.85 10.44 -4.75
N GLY A 127 21.97 11.04 -5.56
CA GLY A 127 20.89 10.35 -6.28
C GLY A 127 19.76 9.82 -5.39
N THR A 128 19.64 10.34 -4.16
CA THR A 128 18.74 9.84 -3.11
C THR A 128 17.43 10.62 -3.01
N LEU A 129 17.27 11.70 -3.77
CA LEU A 129 16.13 12.59 -3.69
C LEU A 129 14.91 12.03 -4.43
N ASN A 130 13.74 12.07 -3.79
CA ASN A 130 12.51 11.52 -4.36
C ASN A 130 11.30 12.36 -3.96
N PHE A 131 10.33 12.49 -4.86
CA PHE A 131 8.97 12.87 -4.50
C PHE A 131 8.26 11.72 -3.78
N ILE A 132 7.34 12.06 -2.87
CA ILE A 132 6.55 11.09 -2.11
C ILE A 132 5.12 11.10 -2.64
N ILE A 133 4.62 9.93 -3.02
CA ILE A 133 3.28 9.79 -3.62
C ILE A 133 2.50 8.75 -2.85
N HIS A 134 1.35 9.12 -2.30
CA HIS A 134 0.41 8.18 -1.68
C HIS A 134 -0.60 7.73 -2.74
N THR A 135 -0.49 6.50 -3.25
CA THR A 135 -1.39 5.97 -4.29
C THR A 135 -1.49 4.45 -4.24
N ILE A 136 -2.57 3.91 -4.83
CA ILE A 136 -2.88 2.47 -4.89
C ILE A 136 -2.24 1.79 -6.11
N LEU A 137 -1.90 2.57 -7.14
CA LEU A 137 -1.44 2.04 -8.43
C LEU A 137 0.03 2.39 -8.67
N PRO A 138 0.88 1.42 -9.07
CA PRO A 138 2.18 1.75 -9.62
C PRO A 138 1.96 2.54 -10.92
N THR A 139 2.65 3.68 -11.05
CA THR A 139 2.57 4.53 -12.24
C THR A 139 3.62 4.11 -13.28
N ASP A 140 3.63 4.77 -14.44
CA ASP A 140 4.49 4.46 -15.59
C ASP A 140 6.00 4.52 -15.26
N ASN A 141 6.61 3.35 -15.01
CA ASN A 141 8.02 3.20 -14.65
C ASN A 141 8.97 3.79 -15.71
N LYS A 142 8.62 3.79 -17.00
CA LYS A 142 9.50 4.32 -18.05
C LYS A 142 9.55 5.84 -17.98
N ARG A 143 8.40 6.49 -17.82
CA ARG A 143 8.34 7.95 -17.66
C ARG A 143 8.97 8.42 -16.35
N GLN A 144 8.83 7.65 -15.27
CA GLN A 144 9.52 7.93 -14.01
C GLN A 144 11.05 7.84 -14.15
N ALA A 145 11.56 6.79 -14.79
CA ALA A 145 12.99 6.64 -15.02
C ALA A 145 13.55 7.77 -15.90
N ALA A 146 12.81 8.16 -16.94
CA ALA A 146 13.16 9.29 -17.79
C ALA A 146 13.19 10.62 -17.01
N PHE A 147 12.17 10.87 -16.16
CA PHE A 147 12.14 12.05 -15.31
C PHE A 147 13.34 12.09 -14.35
N LYS A 148 13.63 10.98 -13.66
CA LYS A 148 14.78 10.90 -12.75
C LYS A 148 16.11 11.12 -13.47
N LYS A 149 16.26 10.59 -14.69
CA LYS A 149 17.47 10.82 -15.50
C LYS A 149 17.66 12.30 -15.85
N ASN A 150 16.58 13.02 -16.11
CA ASN A 150 16.63 14.42 -16.54
C ASN A 150 16.78 15.40 -15.36
N VAL A 151 16.12 15.13 -14.24
CA VAL A 151 15.97 16.07 -13.12
C VAL A 151 16.71 15.61 -11.86
N GLY A 152 17.18 14.37 -11.82
CA GLY A 152 17.87 13.78 -10.66
C GLY A 152 16.95 13.34 -9.51
N ILE A 153 15.65 13.69 -9.57
CA ILE A 153 14.65 13.39 -8.54
C ILE A 153 13.79 12.20 -8.94
N GLY A 154 13.71 11.19 -8.07
CA GLY A 154 12.88 10.00 -8.28
C GLY A 154 11.50 10.08 -7.62
N PHE A 155 10.86 8.92 -7.44
CA PHE A 155 9.54 8.78 -6.84
C PHE A 155 9.51 7.63 -5.84
N ILE A 156 8.92 7.88 -4.67
CA ILE A 156 8.62 6.87 -3.66
C ILE A 156 7.12 6.78 -3.52
N PHE A 157 6.58 5.59 -3.74
CA PHE A 157 5.17 5.31 -3.59
C PHE A 157 4.88 4.76 -2.19
N LYS A 158 3.95 5.40 -1.49
CA LYS A 158 3.43 4.99 -0.19
C LYS A 158 1.99 4.52 -0.35
N ASN A 159 1.56 3.62 0.53
CA ASN A 159 0.19 3.11 0.53
C ASN A 159 -0.82 4.26 0.73
N CYS A 160 -2.03 4.10 0.19
CA CYS A 160 -3.13 5.08 0.31
C CYS A 160 -3.81 5.09 1.69
N ALA A 161 -3.43 4.18 2.59
CA ALA A 161 -3.80 4.28 4.00
C ALA A 161 -3.07 5.49 4.58
N ILE A 162 -3.73 6.65 4.47
CA ILE A 162 -3.16 7.96 4.81
C ILE A 162 -3.06 8.07 6.32
N ASP A 163 -1.86 7.85 6.85
CA ASP A 163 -1.45 8.46 8.11
C ASP A 163 -1.38 9.99 7.90
N PRO A 164 -2.19 10.81 8.61
CA PRO A 164 -2.25 12.25 8.39
C PRO A 164 -0.89 12.95 8.56
N ILE A 165 -0.04 12.45 9.46
CA ILE A 165 1.29 12.99 9.72
C ILE A 165 2.21 12.73 8.52
N SER A 166 2.25 11.49 8.04
CA SER A 166 2.99 11.10 6.83
C SER A 166 2.55 11.91 5.61
N PHE A 167 1.26 12.17 5.46
CA PHE A 167 0.73 12.97 4.37
C PHE A 167 1.16 14.44 4.46
N ALA A 168 1.05 15.06 5.65
CA ALA A 168 1.51 16.43 5.87
C ALA A 168 3.02 16.58 5.64
N ASN A 169 3.82 15.60 6.06
CA ASN A 169 5.26 15.58 5.82
C ASN A 169 5.57 15.44 4.32
N ALA A 170 4.82 14.59 3.61
CA ALA A 170 4.98 14.45 2.16
C ALA A 170 4.63 15.74 1.42
N GLN A 171 3.59 16.46 1.83
CA GLN A 171 3.25 17.76 1.27
C GLN A 171 4.39 18.77 1.44
N LYS A 172 4.92 18.92 2.66
CA LYS A 172 6.03 19.85 2.94
C LYS A 172 7.28 19.50 2.13
N HIS A 173 7.65 18.22 2.13
CA HIS A 173 8.79 17.71 1.39
C HIS A 173 8.67 17.96 -0.12
N ASN A 174 7.54 17.56 -0.71
CA ASN A 174 7.31 17.73 -2.14
C ASN A 174 7.24 19.21 -2.54
N ALA A 175 6.67 20.07 -1.70
CA ALA A 175 6.63 21.51 -1.94
C ALA A 175 8.03 22.13 -1.95
N ALA A 176 8.92 21.74 -1.02
CA ALA A 176 10.30 22.21 -1.01
C ALA A 176 11.05 21.82 -2.30
N LEU A 177 10.87 20.57 -2.76
CA LEU A 177 11.43 20.11 -4.03
C LEU A 177 10.86 20.87 -5.23
N ALA A 178 9.55 21.11 -5.23
CA ALA A 178 8.88 21.83 -6.30
C ALA A 178 9.40 23.28 -6.43
N ASN A 179 9.57 23.97 -5.30
CA ASN A 179 10.11 25.32 -5.27
C ASN A 179 11.54 25.36 -5.80
N TYR A 180 12.38 24.43 -5.34
CA TYR A 180 13.75 24.32 -5.84
C TYR A 180 13.79 24.06 -7.36
N LEU A 181 12.93 23.18 -7.89
CA LEU A 181 12.86 22.92 -9.32
C LEU A 181 12.32 24.11 -10.11
N LEU A 182 11.38 24.86 -9.54
CA LEU A 182 10.87 26.09 -10.12
C LEU A 182 11.98 27.14 -10.24
N ASP A 183 12.78 27.32 -9.19
CA ASP A 183 13.90 28.26 -9.18
C ASP A 183 14.99 27.85 -10.19
N LYS A 184 15.25 26.55 -10.34
CA LYS A 184 16.34 26.03 -11.20
C LYS A 184 15.95 25.84 -12.67
N TYR A 185 14.72 25.42 -12.94
CA TYR A 185 14.28 24.97 -14.26
C TYR A 185 13.01 25.69 -14.76
N GLY A 186 12.46 26.64 -14.00
CA GLY A 186 11.18 27.26 -14.33
C GLY A 186 10.03 26.25 -14.31
N ASN A 187 9.04 26.42 -15.19
CA ASN A 187 7.86 25.56 -15.22
C ASN A 187 8.01 24.31 -16.10
N ASP A 188 9.11 24.16 -16.86
CA ASP A 188 9.20 23.12 -17.89
C ASP A 188 9.26 21.70 -17.33
N TRP A 189 9.81 21.52 -16.12
CA TRP A 189 9.85 20.21 -15.46
C TRP A 189 8.45 19.66 -15.15
N LEU A 190 7.44 20.52 -14.99
CA LEU A 190 6.06 20.10 -14.72
C LEU A 190 5.47 19.27 -15.87
N LYS A 191 5.81 19.62 -17.12
CA LYS A 191 5.33 18.89 -18.32
C LYS A 191 5.90 17.47 -18.39
N ALA A 192 7.06 17.25 -17.78
CA ALA A 192 7.74 15.97 -17.74
C ALA A 192 7.22 15.05 -16.62
N LEU A 193 6.41 15.56 -15.68
CA LEU A 193 5.92 14.77 -14.55
C LEU A 193 5.07 13.58 -15.03
N PRO A 194 5.40 12.34 -14.62
CA PRO A 194 4.57 11.16 -14.90
C PRO A 194 3.30 11.15 -14.04
N VAL A 195 3.34 11.79 -12.87
CA VAL A 195 2.27 11.86 -11.88
C VAL A 195 2.52 13.07 -10.98
N THR A 196 1.44 13.74 -10.58
CA THR A 196 1.52 14.91 -9.68
C THR A 196 1.77 14.45 -8.24
N PRO A 197 2.89 14.86 -7.62
CA PRO A 197 3.14 14.58 -6.20
C PRO A 197 2.17 15.30 -5.28
N THR A 198 1.86 14.68 -4.13
CA THR A 198 1.02 15.28 -3.09
C THR A 198 1.56 16.63 -2.64
N GLY A 199 0.70 17.66 -2.51
CA GLY A 199 1.10 18.98 -2.03
C GLY A 199 1.63 19.92 -3.11
N ILE A 200 1.72 19.46 -4.36
CA ILE A 200 2.04 20.32 -5.51
C ILE A 200 0.73 20.64 -6.24
N SER A 201 0.25 21.86 -6.06
CA SER A 201 -0.88 22.38 -6.84
C SER A 201 -0.34 23.13 -8.05
N ILE A 202 -0.35 22.48 -9.22
CA ILE A 202 -0.11 23.17 -10.48
C ILE A 202 -1.35 24.05 -10.73
N LYS A 203 -1.23 25.36 -10.56
CA LYS A 203 -2.27 26.27 -11.10
C LYS A 203 -2.28 26.04 -12.61
N LYS A 204 -3.41 25.58 -13.14
CA LYS A 204 -3.60 25.33 -14.58
C LYS A 204 -3.64 26.61 -15.42
N ASP A 205 -3.51 27.77 -14.80
CA ASP A 205 -3.72 29.06 -15.43
C ASP A 205 -2.37 29.75 -15.63
N GLY A 206 -1.73 29.37 -16.73
CA GLY A 206 -0.47 29.93 -17.23
C GLY A 206 -0.27 29.70 -18.73
N LEU A 207 -1.36 29.36 -19.43
CA LEU A 207 -1.63 29.54 -20.85
C LEU A 207 -3.03 30.15 -20.95
#